data_AF-A0A1L0CJE9-F1
#
_entry.id   AF-A0A1L0CJE9-F1
#
_cell.length_a   1.000
_cell.length_b   1.000
_cell.length_c   1.000
_cell.angle_alpha   90.00
_cell.angle_beta   90.00
_cell.angle_gamma   90.00
#
_symmetry.space_group_name_H-M   'P 1'
#
loop_
_entity.id
_entity.type
_entity.pdbx_description
1 polymer ?
#
loop_
_entity_poly.entity_id
_entity_poly.type
_entity_poly.pdbx_seq_one_letter_code
_entity_poly.pdbx_strand_id
1 'polypeptide(L)'
;MSTEIPADVPVQEMKPPSRFEVEIEFVNSLSNINYINYLIKNRNLLKDSSFLRYLIYLYVTYCCNVEFKKYIIYPNCLVFIKILVDNIITEEEIRITSIDKVLQELNDPKLFTEMYDNFKSK
;
A
#
# COMPACT_ATOMS: atom_id res chain seq x y z
N MET A 1 20.37 -16.56 -50.28
CA MET A 1 20.86 -16.38 -48.90
C MET A 1 19.63 -16.14 -48.05
N SER A 2 19.00 -17.23 -47.59
CA SER A 2 17.75 -17.19 -46.84
C SER A 2 18.10 -16.82 -45.40
N THR A 3 17.63 -15.68 -44.95
CA THR A 3 17.74 -15.27 -43.55
C THR A 3 16.83 -16.16 -42.71
N GLU A 4 17.40 -17.14 -42.03
CA GLU A 4 16.71 -17.96 -41.03
C GLU A 4 16.23 -17.04 -39.90
N ILE A 5 14.91 -16.98 -39.72
CA ILE A 5 14.29 -16.31 -38.58
C ILE A 5 14.64 -17.16 -37.35
N PRO A 6 15.32 -16.63 -36.31
CA PRO A 6 15.68 -17.42 -35.15
C PRO A 6 14.43 -17.98 -34.48
N ALA A 7 14.53 -19.24 -34.08
CA ALA A 7 13.48 -20.02 -33.45
C ALA A 7 12.77 -19.26 -32.33
N ASP A 8 11.44 -19.34 -32.38
CA ASP A 8 10.43 -19.16 -31.33
C ASP A 8 11.05 -18.88 -29.95
N VAL A 9 11.20 -17.59 -29.59
CA VAL A 9 11.44 -17.22 -28.20
C VAL A 9 10.19 -17.69 -27.46
N PRO A 10 10.30 -18.60 -26.48
CA PRO A 10 9.12 -19.05 -25.76
C PRO A 10 8.51 -17.82 -25.11
N VAL A 11 7.37 -17.38 -25.64
CA VAL A 11 6.53 -16.38 -25.00
C VAL A 11 6.12 -17.04 -23.70
N GLN A 12 6.77 -16.68 -22.59
CA GLN A 12 6.32 -17.10 -21.27
C GLN A 12 4.84 -16.72 -21.19
N GLU A 13 3.97 -17.73 -21.13
CA GLU A 13 2.56 -17.50 -20.86
C GLU A 13 2.49 -16.75 -19.52
N MET A 14 2.24 -15.44 -19.59
CA MET A 14 2.02 -14.62 -18.41
C MET A 14 0.70 -15.10 -17.80
N LYS A 15 0.80 -16.01 -16.84
CA LYS A 15 -0.33 -16.44 -16.03
C LYS A 15 -0.88 -15.19 -15.32
N PRO A 16 -2.21 -14.98 -15.30
CA PRO A 16 -2.78 -13.88 -14.55
C PRO A 16 -2.37 -13.98 -13.08
N PRO A 17 -2.04 -12.85 -12.44
CA PRO A 17 -1.62 -12.85 -11.05
C PRO A 17 -2.75 -13.36 -10.15
N SER A 18 -2.38 -14.11 -9.13
CA SER A 18 -3.30 -14.51 -8.08
C SER A 18 -3.75 -13.31 -7.27
N ARG A 19 -4.90 -13.45 -6.56
CA ARG A 19 -5.38 -12.41 -5.64
C ARG A 19 -4.30 -12.00 -4.65
N PHE A 20 -3.54 -12.96 -4.12
CA PHE A 20 -2.48 -12.67 -3.16
C PHE A 20 -1.36 -11.80 -3.74
N GLU A 21 -0.90 -12.10 -4.96
CA GLU A 21 0.13 -11.31 -5.65
C GLU A 21 -0.36 -9.88 -5.90
N VAL A 22 -1.60 -9.73 -6.38
CA VAL A 22 -2.21 -8.41 -6.60
C VAL A 22 -2.31 -7.61 -5.30
N GLU A 23 -2.69 -8.24 -4.20
CA GLU A 23 -2.81 -7.57 -2.90
C GLU A 23 -1.47 -7.13 -2.33
N ILE A 24 -0.45 -7.98 -2.42
CA ILE A 24 0.91 -7.66 -1.97
C ILE A 24 1.50 -6.54 -2.83
N GLU A 25 1.35 -6.60 -4.15
CA GLU A 25 1.78 -5.51 -5.04
C GLU A 25 1.06 -4.21 -4.71
N PHE A 26 -0.24 -4.27 -4.46
CA PHE A 26 -1.02 -3.11 -4.05
C PHE A 26 -0.52 -2.53 -2.72
N VAL A 27 -0.33 -3.36 -1.68
CA VAL A 27 0.22 -2.92 -0.38
C VAL A 27 1.60 -2.28 -0.57
N ASN A 28 2.49 -2.92 -1.34
CA ASN A 28 3.81 -2.37 -1.63
C ASN A 28 3.73 -1.02 -2.38
N SER A 29 2.77 -0.86 -3.29
CA SER A 29 2.54 0.41 -4.03
C SER A 29 2.17 1.58 -3.11
N LEU A 30 1.55 1.29 -1.96
CA LEU A 30 1.24 2.29 -0.93
C LEU A 30 2.51 2.84 -0.26
N SER A 31 3.70 2.31 -0.52
CA SER A 31 4.96 2.93 -0.07
C SER A 31 5.26 4.27 -0.76
N ASN A 32 4.61 4.54 -1.89
CA ASN A 32 4.78 5.80 -2.60
C ASN A 32 3.76 6.83 -2.11
N ILE A 33 4.25 7.84 -1.38
CA ILE A 33 3.41 8.92 -0.85
C ILE A 33 2.66 9.69 -1.93
N ASN A 34 3.26 9.90 -3.10
CA ASN A 34 2.59 10.60 -4.21
C ASN A 34 1.40 9.80 -4.74
N TYR A 35 1.52 8.47 -4.73
CA TYR A 35 0.42 7.59 -5.12
C TYR A 35 -0.71 7.63 -4.10
N ILE A 36 -0.40 7.58 -2.80
CA ILE A 36 -1.43 7.74 -1.75
C ILE A 36 -2.11 9.12 -1.86
N ASN A 37 -1.34 10.19 -2.03
CA ASN A 37 -1.87 11.54 -2.21
C ASN A 37 -2.82 11.60 -3.43
N TYR A 38 -2.44 10.97 -4.55
CA TYR A 38 -3.30 10.87 -5.73
C TYR A 38 -4.59 10.09 -5.44
N LEU A 39 -4.48 8.95 -4.75
CA LEU A 39 -5.62 8.12 -4.36
C LEU A 39 -6.61 8.88 -3.48
N ILE A 40 -6.12 9.57 -2.46
CA ILE A 40 -6.96 10.35 -1.54
C ILE A 40 -7.63 11.52 -2.28
N LYS A 41 -6.87 12.31 -3.04
CA LYS A 41 -7.37 13.55 -3.68
C LYS A 41 -8.25 13.28 -4.90
N ASN A 42 -7.83 12.39 -5.80
CA ASN A 42 -8.47 12.22 -7.11
C ASN A 42 -9.49 11.08 -7.15
N ARG A 43 -9.31 10.04 -6.32
CA ARG A 43 -10.24 8.90 -6.29
C ARG A 43 -11.26 8.99 -5.16
N ASN A 44 -11.24 10.07 -4.35
CA ASN A 44 -12.08 10.22 -3.17
C ASN A 44 -12.08 8.95 -2.32
N LEU A 45 -10.91 8.31 -2.23
CA LEU A 45 -10.74 6.95 -1.74
C LEU A 45 -11.24 6.78 -0.30
N LEU A 46 -11.17 7.86 0.47
CA LEU A 46 -11.69 7.86 1.83
C LEU A 46 -13.23 7.88 1.87
N LYS A 47 -13.96 8.33 0.85
CA LYS A 47 -15.44 8.41 0.87
C LYS A 47 -16.15 7.07 0.68
N ASP A 48 -15.48 6.07 0.10
CA ASP A 48 -16.08 4.76 -0.17
C ASP A 48 -15.88 3.80 1.01
N SER A 49 -16.97 3.47 1.70
CA SER A 49 -16.96 2.57 2.85
C SER A 49 -16.49 1.14 2.50
N SER A 50 -16.70 0.69 1.27
CA SER A 50 -16.22 -0.62 0.81
C SER A 50 -14.70 -0.63 0.73
N PHE A 51 -14.12 0.45 0.20
CA PHE A 51 -12.68 0.62 0.13
C PHE A 51 -12.04 0.78 1.52
N LEU A 52 -12.68 1.53 2.43
CA LEU A 52 -12.20 1.65 3.81
C LEU A 52 -12.11 0.28 4.50
N ARG A 53 -13.15 -0.57 4.35
CA ARG A 53 -13.12 -1.95 4.88
C ARG A 53 -12.01 -2.77 4.25
N TYR A 54 -11.75 -2.56 2.96
CA TYR A 54 -10.66 -3.23 2.27
C TYR A 54 -9.28 -2.81 2.83
N LEU A 55 -9.04 -1.53 3.09
CA LEU A 55 -7.80 -1.08 3.76
C LEU A 55 -7.63 -1.68 5.15
N ILE A 56 -8.70 -1.75 5.94
CA ILE A 56 -8.67 -2.39 7.27
C ILE A 56 -8.31 -3.87 7.14
N TYR A 57 -8.91 -4.56 6.18
CA TYR A 57 -8.57 -5.95 5.86
C TYR A 57 -7.09 -6.09 5.50
N LEU A 58 -6.55 -5.22 4.64
CA LEU A 58 -5.14 -5.25 4.26
C LEU A 58 -4.22 -5.02 5.48
N TYR A 59 -4.56 -4.05 6.34
CA TYR A 59 -3.79 -3.79 7.55
C TYR A 59 -3.76 -4.99 8.50
N VAL A 60 -4.93 -5.57 8.81
CA VAL A 60 -5.01 -6.74 9.72
C VAL A 60 -4.29 -7.95 9.10
N THR A 61 -4.45 -8.18 7.80
CA THR A 61 -3.89 -9.35 7.11
C THR A 61 -2.39 -9.26 6.93
N TYR A 62 -1.86 -8.10 6.51
CA TYR A 62 -0.47 -7.96 6.09
C TYR A 62 0.42 -7.25 7.12
N CYS A 63 -0.12 -6.33 7.93
CA CYS A 63 0.66 -5.61 8.94
C CYS A 63 0.71 -6.34 10.28
N CYS A 64 -0.42 -6.91 10.73
CA CYS A 64 -0.52 -7.58 12.04
C CYS A 64 -0.06 -9.04 12.02
N ASN A 65 -0.14 -9.72 10.87
CA ASN A 65 0.26 -11.11 10.76
C ASN A 65 1.74 -11.26 10.34
N VAL A 66 2.55 -11.86 11.23
CA VAL A 66 3.98 -12.10 11.01
C VAL A 66 4.24 -13.00 9.80
N GLU A 67 3.34 -13.95 9.51
CA GLU A 67 3.46 -14.87 8.38
C GLU A 67 3.46 -14.15 7.03
N PHE A 68 2.63 -13.11 6.90
CA PHE A 68 2.47 -12.36 5.66
C PHE A 68 3.41 -11.16 5.55
N LYS A 69 3.87 -10.64 6.69
CA LYS A 69 4.78 -9.50 6.75
C LYS A 69 6.12 -9.74 6.03
N LYS A 70 6.55 -11.00 5.89
CA LYS A 70 7.78 -11.38 5.16
C LYS A 70 7.72 -11.09 3.65
N TYR A 71 6.53 -10.93 3.08
CA TYR A 71 6.35 -10.64 1.65
C TYR A 71 6.33 -9.13 1.35
N ILE A 72 6.43 -8.30 2.38
CA ILE A 72 6.48 -6.84 2.24
C ILE A 72 7.92 -6.43 1.96
N ILE A 73 8.14 -5.86 0.78
CA ILE A 73 9.46 -5.44 0.31
C ILE A 73 9.80 -4.06 0.89
N TYR A 74 8.80 -3.18 0.94
CA TYR A 74 8.95 -1.80 1.35
C TYR A 74 8.25 -1.56 2.68
N PRO A 75 8.98 -1.50 3.81
CA PRO A 75 8.33 -1.43 5.13
C PRO A 75 7.61 -0.10 5.36
N ASN A 76 7.89 0.93 4.55
CA ASN A 76 7.22 2.23 4.58
C ASN A 76 5.71 2.12 4.35
N CYS A 77 5.24 1.18 3.51
CA CYS A 77 3.80 1.01 3.30
C CYS A 77 3.07 0.68 4.61
N LEU A 78 3.71 -0.04 5.52
CA LEU A 78 3.08 -0.46 6.78
C LEU A 78 2.79 0.73 7.67
N VAL A 79 3.71 1.70 7.72
CA VAL A 79 3.53 2.95 8.47
C VAL A 79 2.42 3.79 7.85
N PHE A 80 2.41 3.92 6.52
CA PHE A 80 1.37 4.71 5.84
C PHE A 80 -0.02 4.08 5.94
N ILE A 81 -0.14 2.76 5.78
CA ILE A 81 -1.41 2.05 5.99
C ILE A 81 -1.86 2.23 7.43
N LYS A 82 -0.96 2.17 8.42
CA LYS A 82 -1.30 2.41 9.82
C LYS A 82 -1.88 3.81 10.01
N ILE A 83 -1.23 4.85 9.50
CA ILE A 83 -1.73 6.24 9.59
C ILE A 83 -3.09 6.38 8.92
N LEU A 84 -3.28 5.78 7.74
CA LEU A 84 -4.57 5.79 7.05
C LEU A 84 -5.65 5.13 7.92
N VAL A 85 -5.39 3.93 8.44
CA VAL A 85 -6.36 3.18 9.26
C VAL A 85 -6.67 3.90 10.57
N ASP A 86 -5.66 4.46 11.26
CA ASP A 86 -5.84 5.23 12.50
C ASP A 86 -6.70 6.49 12.26
N ASN A 87 -6.67 7.08 11.06
CA ASN A 87 -7.53 8.22 10.69
C ASN A 87 -8.93 7.82 10.16
N ILE A 88 -9.14 6.53 9.85
CA ILE A 88 -10.39 5.94 9.35
C ILE A 88 -11.20 5.31 10.50
N ILE A 89 -10.52 4.72 11.48
CA ILE A 89 -11.13 4.06 12.62
C ILE A 89 -11.15 5.06 13.79
N THR A 90 -12.34 5.54 14.15
CA THR A 90 -12.57 6.24 15.42
C THR A 90 -13.19 5.27 16.42
N GLU A 91 -13.02 5.50 17.73
CA GLU A 91 -13.25 4.56 18.85
C GLU A 91 -14.53 3.70 18.77
N GLU A 92 -15.58 4.13 18.07
CA GLU A 92 -16.85 3.40 17.96
C GLU A 92 -17.38 3.24 16.51
N GLU A 93 -16.79 3.92 15.50
CA GLU A 93 -17.29 3.90 14.11
C GLU A 93 -16.18 4.04 13.06
N ILE A 94 -16.41 3.45 11.86
CA ILE A 94 -15.65 3.79 10.64
C ILE A 94 -16.08 5.18 10.21
N ARG A 95 -15.30 6.20 10.60
CA ARG A 95 -15.53 7.59 10.25
C ARG A 95 -14.23 8.22 9.77
N ILE A 96 -14.31 8.83 8.61
CA ILE A 96 -13.18 9.49 7.98
C ILE A 96 -12.90 10.79 8.72
N THR A 97 -11.69 10.96 9.24
CA THR A 97 -11.19 12.27 9.67
C THR A 97 -10.95 13.16 8.45
N SER A 98 -11.07 14.48 8.59
CA SER A 98 -10.87 15.46 7.50
C SER A 98 -9.68 15.11 6.61
N ILE A 99 -9.91 15.06 5.29
CA ILE A 99 -8.91 14.67 4.28
C ILE A 99 -7.62 15.48 4.42
N ASP A 100 -7.73 16.78 4.70
CA ASP A 100 -6.59 17.69 4.85
C ASP A 100 -5.67 17.28 6.01
N LYS A 101 -6.24 16.77 7.11
CA LYS A 101 -5.47 16.30 8.26
C LYS A 101 -4.66 15.05 7.89
N VAL A 102 -5.28 14.09 7.20
CA VAL A 102 -4.61 12.88 6.73
C VAL A 102 -3.46 13.22 5.79
N LEU A 103 -3.70 14.14 4.85
CA LEU A 103 -2.66 14.60 3.92
C LEU A 103 -1.54 15.33 4.66
N GLN A 104 -1.84 16.13 5.67
CA GLN A 104 -0.83 16.83 6.47
C GLN A 104 0.06 15.84 7.23
N GLU A 105 -0.54 14.82 7.87
CA GLU A 105 0.20 13.80 8.61
C GLU A 105 1.10 12.97 7.69
N LEU A 106 0.59 12.54 6.53
CA LEU A 106 1.38 11.76 5.57
C LEU A 106 2.57 12.54 5.03
N ASN A 107 2.39 13.84 4.75
CA ASN A 107 3.42 14.68 4.16
C ASN A 107 4.31 15.39 5.20
N ASP A 108 4.20 15.06 6.50
CA ASP A 108 5.03 15.64 7.54
C ASP A 108 6.50 15.16 7.38
N PRO A 109 7.48 16.07 7.20
CA PRO A 109 8.90 15.69 7.15
C PRO A 109 9.40 14.96 8.40
N LYS A 110 8.76 15.17 9.56
CA LYS A 110 9.10 14.47 10.81
C LYS A 110 8.78 12.99 10.73
N LEU A 111 7.73 12.60 10.02
CA LEU A 111 7.34 11.20 9.87
C LEU A 111 8.48 10.38 9.25
N PHE A 112 9.10 10.87 8.18
CA PHE A 112 10.23 10.21 7.56
C PHE A 112 11.47 10.13 8.47
N THR A 113 11.68 11.16 9.28
CA THR A 113 12.75 11.21 10.28
C THR A 113 12.54 10.14 11.36
N GLU A 114 11.33 10.07 11.94
CA GLU A 114 10.96 9.07 12.94
C GLU A 114 11.01 7.65 12.37
N MET A 115 10.55 7.46 11.13
CA MET A 115 10.67 6.17 10.44
C MET A 115 12.13 5.74 10.35
N TYR A 116 13.02 6.62 9.88
CA TYR A 116 14.45 6.33 9.76
C TYR A 116 15.10 6.00 11.11
N ASP A 117 14.78 6.77 12.15
CA ASP A 117 15.32 6.55 13.50
C ASP A 117 14.86 5.19 14.08
N ASN A 118 13.60 4.82 13.88
CA ASN A 118 13.06 3.52 14.28
C ASN A 118 13.71 2.34 13.53
N PHE A 119 14.19 2.55 12.30
CA PHE A 119 14.96 1.53 11.58
C PHE A 119 16.39 1.42 12.09
N LYS A 120 17.00 2.53 12.50
CA LYS A 120 18.40 2.57 12.97
C LYS A 120 18.55 2.10 14.42
N SER A 121 17.49 2.15 15.22
CA SER A 121 17.50 1.72 16.63
C SER A 121 17.31 0.21 16.84
N LYS A 122 17.29 -0.60 15.77
CA LYS A 122 17.25 -2.07 15.79
C LYS A 122 18.53 -2.65 15.23
#